data_AF-G4ZT79-F1
#
_entry.id   AF-G4ZT79-F1
#
_cell.length_a   1.000
_cell.length_b   1.000
_cell.length_c   1.000
_cell.angle_alpha   90.00
_cell.angle_beta   90.00
_cell.angle_gamma   90.00
#
_symmetry.space_group_name_H-M   'P 1'
#
loop_
_entity.id
_entity.type
_entity.pdbx_description
1 polymer ?
#
loop_
_entity_poly.entity_id
_entity_poly.type
_entity_poly.pdbx_seq_one_letter_code
_entity_poly.pdbx_strand_id
1 'polypeptide(L)'
;GAGPRDPRHLFANPFSPSTCWVTALAIYWACNPRTQPGPLFLGSDPKLRFGKTLGNLLKKDGVAKTYGTHSVRKVQDRYFRYEAAGDQFLGRVVAGLPVNDSKFAILPPHFRNNSDDEIKSCLAAMFP
;
A
#
# COMPACT_ATOMS: atom_id res chain seq x y z
N GLY A 1 4.83 -23.54 -4.18
CA GLY A 1 3.38 -23.42 -4.40
C GLY A 1 3.14 -22.22 -5.29
N ALA A 2 2.53 -22.41 -6.45
CA ALA A 2 2.15 -21.31 -7.33
C ALA A 2 1.06 -20.49 -6.61
N GLY A 3 1.47 -19.37 -6.02
CA GLY A 3 0.53 -18.44 -5.40
C GLY A 3 -0.43 -17.87 -6.44
N PRO A 4 -1.53 -17.22 -6.01
CA PRO A 4 -2.54 -16.64 -6.89
C PRO A 4 -1.87 -15.78 -7.97
N ARG A 5 -2.25 -16.00 -9.23
CA ARG A 5 -1.63 -15.41 -10.42
C ARG A 5 -2.16 -14.02 -10.77
N ASP A 6 -3.22 -13.59 -10.08
CA ASP A 6 -3.89 -12.33 -10.39
C ASP A 6 -3.29 -11.14 -9.64
N PRO A 7 -3.27 -9.94 -10.28
CA PRO A 7 -2.80 -8.72 -9.64
C PRO A 7 -3.61 -8.39 -8.38
N ARG A 8 -2.92 -7.99 -7.31
CA ARG A 8 -3.59 -7.44 -6.11
C ARG A 8 -3.75 -5.93 -6.28
N HIS A 9 -4.95 -5.43 -6.09
CA HIS A 9 -5.23 -4.00 -6.12
C HIS A 9 -4.99 -3.37 -4.74
N LEU A 10 -4.41 -2.17 -4.76
CA LEU A 10 -4.19 -1.34 -3.58
C LEU A 10 -4.80 0.04 -3.86
N PHE A 11 -5.45 0.65 -2.86
CA PHE A 11 -6.26 1.87 -3.05
C PHE A 11 -5.73 3.03 -2.21
N ALA A 12 -5.56 4.20 -2.83
CA ALA A 12 -5.15 5.41 -2.14
C ALA A 12 -6.25 5.91 -1.19
N ASN A 13 -5.86 6.52 -0.07
CA ASN A 13 -6.73 7.39 0.71
C ASN A 13 -6.18 8.82 0.77
N PRO A 14 -6.56 9.72 -0.16
CA PRO A 14 -6.09 11.11 -0.12
C PRO A 14 -6.64 11.90 1.07
N PHE A 15 -7.71 11.44 1.73
CA PHE A 15 -8.35 12.13 2.85
C PHE A 15 -7.70 11.83 4.21
N SER A 16 -6.89 10.77 4.30
CA SER A 16 -6.09 10.46 5.48
C SER A 16 -4.66 10.09 5.08
N PRO A 17 -3.81 11.10 4.80
CA PRO A 17 -2.44 10.87 4.33
C PRO A 17 -1.58 10.03 5.29
N SER A 18 -1.85 10.09 6.59
CA SER A 18 -1.12 9.32 7.62
C SER A 18 -1.38 7.82 7.56
N THR A 19 -2.52 7.39 7.00
CA THR A 19 -2.89 5.98 6.84
C THR A 19 -2.87 5.53 5.38
N CYS A 20 -2.58 6.45 4.45
CA CYS A 20 -2.52 6.18 3.03
C CYS A 20 -1.17 5.58 2.63
N TRP A 21 -1.18 4.31 2.19
CA TRP A 21 0.04 3.63 1.75
C TRP A 21 0.66 4.27 0.49
N VAL A 22 -0.13 4.87 -0.41
CA VAL A 22 0.41 5.62 -1.58
C VAL A 22 1.22 6.82 -1.11
N THR A 23 0.71 7.56 -0.14
CA THR A 23 1.46 8.68 0.47
C THR A 23 2.72 8.19 1.17
N ALA A 24 2.62 7.09 1.93
CA ALA A 24 3.78 6.49 2.59
C ALA A 24 4.88 6.05 1.58
N LEU A 25 4.49 5.51 0.43
CA LEU A 25 5.42 5.15 -0.65
C LEU A 25 6.05 6.39 -1.30
N ALA A 26 5.25 7.43 -1.57
CA ALA A 26 5.78 8.68 -2.13
C ALA A 26 6.82 9.32 -1.20
N ILE A 27 6.55 9.38 0.10
CA ILE A 27 7.50 9.85 1.11
C ILE A 27 8.74 8.96 1.14
N TYR A 28 8.56 7.63 1.09
CA TYR A 28 9.68 6.70 1.06
C TYR A 28 10.61 6.98 -0.13
N TRP A 29 10.08 7.13 -1.34
CA TRP A 29 10.92 7.42 -2.51
C TRP A 29 11.57 8.80 -2.45
N ALA A 30 10.85 9.83 -2.00
CA ALA A 30 11.42 11.15 -1.80
C ALA A 30 12.59 11.14 -0.81
N CYS A 31 12.53 10.30 0.22
CA CYS A 31 13.61 10.10 1.18
C CYS A 31 14.71 9.11 0.71
N ASN A 32 14.50 8.39 -0.39
CA ASN A 32 15.42 7.40 -0.94
C ASN A 32 15.66 7.65 -2.44
N PRO A 33 16.20 8.83 -2.83
CA PRO A 33 16.32 9.23 -4.24
C PRO A 33 17.30 8.39 -5.06
N ARG A 34 18.17 7.60 -4.42
CA ARG A 34 19.15 6.73 -5.09
C ARG A 34 18.65 5.29 -5.28
N THR A 35 17.33 5.12 -5.40
CA THR A 35 16.76 3.79 -5.58
C THR A 35 17.09 3.30 -6.98
N GLN A 36 18.02 2.35 -7.08
CA GLN A 36 18.39 1.74 -8.35
C GLN A 36 17.27 0.81 -8.84
N PRO A 37 17.17 0.54 -10.17
CA PRO A 37 16.25 -0.46 -10.69
C PRO A 37 16.42 -1.79 -9.95
N GLY A 38 15.34 -2.25 -9.29
CA GLY A 38 15.44 -3.39 -8.38
C GLY A 38 14.25 -3.49 -7.42
N PRO A 39 14.41 -4.21 -6.30
CA PRO A 39 13.36 -4.35 -5.29
C PRO A 39 12.91 -3.00 -4.74
N LEU A 40 11.59 -2.81 -4.61
CA LEU A 40 10.98 -1.56 -4.12
C LEU A 40 11.53 -1.10 -2.77
N PHE A 41 11.84 -2.05 -1.88
CA PHE A 41 12.41 -1.77 -0.57
C PHE A 41 13.84 -2.27 -0.53
N LEU A 42 14.77 -1.37 -0.22
CA LEU A 42 16.19 -1.69 -0.09
C LEU A 42 16.45 -2.71 1.03
N GLY A 43 17.48 -3.54 0.84
CA GLY A 43 17.94 -4.56 1.78
C GLY A 43 17.36 -5.96 1.52
N SER A 44 17.95 -6.96 2.16
CA SER A 44 17.49 -8.36 2.06
C SER A 44 16.24 -8.61 2.91
N ASP A 45 15.50 -9.65 2.54
CA ASP A 45 14.35 -10.20 3.28
C ASP A 45 13.33 -9.16 3.81
N PRO A 46 12.71 -8.34 2.93
CA PRO A 46 11.77 -7.28 3.36
C PRO A 46 10.65 -7.79 4.29
N LYS A 47 10.15 -9.00 4.04
CA LYS A 47 9.12 -9.66 4.86
C LYS A 47 9.59 -9.91 6.29
N LEU A 48 10.82 -10.42 6.46
CA LEU A 48 11.38 -10.73 7.77
C LEU A 48 11.64 -9.45 8.55
N ARG A 49 12.21 -8.43 7.89
CA ARG A 49 12.44 -7.11 8.48
C ARG A 49 11.15 -6.45 8.94
N PHE A 50 10.13 -6.43 8.08
CA PHE A 50 8.81 -5.92 8.43
C PHE A 50 8.24 -6.64 9.66
N GLY A 51 8.26 -7.97 9.67
CA GLY A 51 7.75 -8.76 10.80
C GLY A 51 8.48 -8.46 12.11
N LYS A 52 9.81 -8.34 12.08
CA LYS A 52 10.63 -7.98 13.25
C LYS A 52 10.30 -6.59 13.76
N THR A 53 10.29 -5.59 12.89
CA THR A 53 10.00 -4.19 13.26
C THR A 53 8.59 -4.05 13.81
N LEU A 54 7.59 -4.61 13.12
CA LEU A 54 6.19 -4.60 13.59
C LEU A 54 6.07 -5.29 14.96
N GLY A 55 6.71 -6.45 15.14
CA GLY A 55 6.72 -7.15 16.42
C GLY A 55 7.32 -6.31 17.55
N ASN A 56 8.39 -5.55 17.27
CA ASN A 56 9.00 -4.66 18.27
C ASN A 56 8.11 -3.46 18.60
N LEU A 57 7.44 -2.87 17.62
CA LEU A 57 6.49 -1.77 17.84
C LEU A 57 5.29 -2.24 18.67
N LEU A 58 4.67 -3.37 18.32
CA LEU A 58 3.55 -3.92 19.08
C LEU A 58 3.94 -4.29 20.52
N LYS A 59 5.19 -4.69 20.76
CA LYS A 59 5.71 -4.94 22.12
C LYS A 59 5.85 -3.64 22.89
N LYS A 60 6.38 -2.59 22.26
CA LYS A 60 6.50 -1.24 22.86
C LYS A 60 5.13 -0.69 23.25
N ASP A 61 4.13 -0.90 22.43
CA ASP A 61 2.76 -0.42 22.66
C ASP A 61 1.95 -1.35 23.57
N GLY A 62 2.55 -2.43 24.10
CA GLY A 62 1.90 -3.37 25.02
C GLY A 62 0.84 -4.30 24.39
N VAL A 63 0.60 -4.20 23.08
CA VAL A 63 -0.47 -4.91 22.36
C VAL A 63 0.01 -6.15 21.59
N ALA A 64 1.28 -6.54 21.73
CA ALA A 64 1.86 -7.69 21.03
C ALA A 64 1.09 -9.01 21.21
N LYS A 65 0.48 -9.22 22.39
CA LYS A 65 -0.34 -10.43 22.66
C LYS A 65 -1.68 -10.40 21.91
N THR A 66 -2.22 -9.22 21.64
CA THR A 66 -3.51 -9.02 20.95
C THR A 66 -3.37 -9.28 19.44
N TYR A 67 -2.27 -8.82 18.85
CA TYR A 67 -2.03 -8.84 17.40
C TYR A 67 -0.96 -9.87 16.98
N GLY A 68 -0.90 -11.03 17.65
CA GLY A 68 0.05 -12.08 17.30
C GLY A 68 0.01 -12.49 15.81
N THR A 69 1.03 -13.21 15.34
CA THR A 69 1.21 -13.60 13.92
C THR A 69 -0.05 -14.21 13.28
N HIS A 70 -0.85 -14.95 14.06
CA HIS A 70 -2.13 -15.50 13.62
C HIS A 70 -3.22 -14.45 13.40
N SER A 71 -3.28 -13.39 14.20
CA SER A 71 -4.23 -12.28 14.06
C SER A 71 -3.93 -11.45 12.81
N VAL A 72 -2.65 -11.13 12.56
CA VAL A 72 -2.22 -10.38 11.37
C VAL A 72 -2.49 -11.20 10.10
N ARG A 73 -2.20 -12.50 10.12
CA ARG A 73 -2.50 -13.38 8.99
C ARG A 73 -4.01 -13.50 8.73
N LYS A 74 -4.85 -13.60 9.76
CA LYS A 74 -6.31 -13.61 9.61
C LYS A 74 -6.86 -12.30 9.06
N VAL A 75 -6.30 -11.17 9.48
CA VAL A 75 -6.63 -9.84 8.91
C VAL A 75 -6.25 -9.82 7.44
N GLN A 76 -5.06 -10.30 7.07
CA GLN A 76 -4.66 -10.41 5.67
C GLN A 76 -5.63 -11.31 4.88
N ASP A 77 -5.93 -12.51 5.37
CA ASP A 77 -6.84 -13.45 4.69
C ASP A 77 -8.28 -12.91 4.58
N ARG A 78 -8.69 -12.00 5.49
CA ARG A 78 -10.02 -11.36 5.49
C ARG A 78 -10.11 -10.18 4.53
N TYR A 79 -9.05 -9.38 4.40
CA TYR A 79 -9.06 -8.15 3.60
C TYR A 79 -8.43 -8.30 2.22
N PHE A 80 -7.55 -9.28 2.02
CA PHE A 80 -7.00 -9.65 0.70
C PHE A 80 -7.81 -10.81 0.10
N ARG A 81 -9.11 -10.58 -0.13
CA ARG A 81 -9.98 -11.54 -0.83
C ARG A 81 -9.94 -11.27 -2.33
N TYR A 82 -9.77 -12.34 -3.12
CA TYR A 82 -9.88 -12.28 -4.56
C TYR A 82 -11.35 -12.47 -4.94
N GLU A 83 -12.04 -11.38 -5.25
CA GLU A 83 -13.33 -11.40 -5.92
C GLU A 83 -13.39 -10.23 -6.91
N ALA A 84 -13.87 -10.48 -8.13
CA ALA A 84 -14.02 -9.47 -9.15
C ALA A 84 -14.94 -8.34 -8.62
N ALA A 85 -14.40 -7.13 -8.51
CA ALA A 85 -15.03 -5.91 -7.98
C ALA A 85 -15.23 -5.83 -6.45
N GLY A 86 -15.19 -6.94 -5.71
CA GLY A 86 -15.25 -6.95 -4.24
C GLY A 86 -14.01 -6.32 -3.60
N ASP A 87 -12.85 -6.55 -4.21
CA ASP A 87 -11.57 -5.96 -3.81
C ASP A 87 -11.53 -4.43 -3.98
N GLN A 88 -12.24 -3.90 -4.97
CA GLN A 88 -12.36 -2.45 -5.20
C GLN A 88 -13.21 -1.76 -4.14
N PHE A 89 -14.38 -2.32 -3.82
CA PHE A 89 -15.20 -1.79 -2.73
C PHE A 89 -14.50 -1.96 -1.39
N LEU A 90 -14.08 -3.19 -1.05
CA LEU A 90 -13.44 -3.49 0.23
C LEU A 90 -12.13 -2.72 0.40
N GLY A 91 -11.33 -2.60 -0.67
CA GLY A 91 -10.08 -1.85 -0.64
C GLY A 91 -10.30 -0.37 -0.36
N ARG A 92 -11.38 0.23 -0.86
CA ARG A 92 -11.79 1.60 -0.53
C ARG A 92 -12.30 1.74 0.91
N VAL A 93 -13.06 0.75 1.41
CA VAL A 93 -13.49 0.70 2.82
C VAL A 93 -12.29 0.63 3.76
N VAL A 94 -11.35 -0.28 3.49
CA VAL A 94 -10.12 -0.47 4.27
C VAL A 94 -9.21 0.75 4.20
N ALA A 95 -9.18 1.42 3.04
CA ALA A 95 -8.49 2.69 2.91
C ALA A 95 -9.13 3.78 3.79
N GLY A 96 -10.34 3.59 4.31
CA GLY A 96 -11.04 4.54 5.19
C GLY A 96 -11.86 5.56 4.41
N LEU A 97 -12.25 5.26 3.16
CA LEU A 97 -13.10 6.13 2.37
C LEU A 97 -14.57 6.07 2.86
N PRO A 98 -15.29 7.20 2.87
CA PRO A 98 -16.67 7.25 3.35
C PRO A 98 -17.62 6.47 2.43
N VAL A 99 -18.10 5.32 2.90
CA VAL A 99 -18.91 4.37 2.11
C VAL A 99 -20.21 4.98 1.59
N ASN A 100 -20.80 5.89 2.36
CA ASN A 100 -22.09 6.53 2.05
C ASN A 100 -21.95 7.82 1.24
N ASP A 101 -20.73 8.19 0.84
CA ASP A 101 -20.50 9.37 0.00
C ASP A 101 -20.41 8.95 -1.47
N SER A 102 -21.05 9.72 -2.35
CA SER A 102 -20.86 9.63 -3.81
C SER A 102 -19.38 9.63 -4.24
N LYS A 103 -18.50 10.24 -3.45
CA LYS A 103 -17.06 10.27 -3.67
C LYS A 103 -16.36 8.93 -3.46
N PHE A 104 -17.04 7.95 -2.86
CA PHE A 104 -16.52 6.60 -2.66
C PHE A 104 -16.19 5.91 -3.99
N ALA A 105 -16.98 6.13 -5.03
CA ALA A 105 -16.78 5.52 -6.35
C ALA A 105 -15.73 6.23 -7.21
N ILE A 106 -15.25 7.42 -6.80
CA ILE A 106 -14.33 8.22 -7.60
C ILE A 106 -12.99 7.49 -7.74
N LEU A 107 -12.49 7.34 -8.96
CA LEU A 107 -11.16 6.79 -9.20
C LEU A 107 -10.12 7.63 -8.45
N PRO A 108 -9.07 7.00 -7.86
CA PRO A 108 -7.93 7.76 -7.37
C PRO A 108 -7.44 8.73 -8.46
N PRO A 109 -6.79 9.84 -8.08
CA PRO A 109 -6.10 10.69 -9.04
C PRO A 109 -5.25 9.81 -9.95
N HIS A 110 -5.59 9.77 -11.24
CA HIS A 110 -4.93 8.97 -12.24
C HIS A 110 -4.59 9.87 -13.41
N PHE A 111 -3.45 9.63 -14.03
CA PHE A 111 -3.12 10.30 -15.26
C PHE A 111 -4.11 9.82 -16.34
N ARG A 112 -4.78 10.77 -17.00
CA ARG A 112 -5.66 10.45 -18.14
C ARG A 112 -4.88 9.84 -19.29
N ASN A 113 -3.60 10.17 -19.40
CA ASN A 113 -2.67 9.65 -20.38
C ASN A 113 -1.37 9.24 -19.69
N ASN A 114 -1.12 7.93 -19.57
CA ASN A 114 0.12 7.41 -18.99
C ASN A 114 1.34 7.58 -19.90
N SER A 115 1.14 8.04 -21.15
CA SER A 115 2.18 8.28 -22.14
C SER A 115 2.50 9.76 -22.33
N ASP A 116 1.98 10.63 -21.47
CA ASP A 116 2.23 12.07 -21.51
C ASP A 116 3.71 12.41 -21.26
N ASP A 117 4.33 13.13 -22.18
CA ASP A 117 5.76 13.44 -22.13
C ASP A 117 6.11 14.47 -21.05
N GLU A 118 5.17 15.35 -20.67
CA GLU A 118 5.36 16.30 -19.57
C GLU A 118 5.40 15.56 -18.22
N ILE A 119 4.52 14.55 -18.05
CA ILE A 119 4.50 13.69 -16.87
C ILE A 119 5.78 12.84 -16.81
N LYS A 120 6.22 12.25 -17.93
CA LYS A 120 7.49 11.51 -17.99
C LYS A 120 8.69 12.40 -17.66
N SER A 121 8.71 13.64 -18.15
CA SER A 121 9.78 14.60 -17.87
C SER A 121 9.82 14.97 -16.39
N CYS A 122 8.67 15.26 -15.77
CA CYS A 122 8.57 15.53 -14.34
C CYS A 122 8.98 14.32 -13.49
N LEU A 123 8.57 13.12 -13.88
CA LEU A 123 8.97 11.88 -13.22
C LEU A 123 10.48 11.66 -13.30
N ALA A 124 11.09 11.87 -14.46
CA ALA A 124 12.54 11.77 -14.64
C ALA A 124 13.32 12.83 -13.84
N ALA A 125 12.74 14.02 -13.65
CA ALA A 125 13.35 15.06 -12.80
C ALA A 125 13.21 14.76 -11.30
N MET A 126 12.07 14.21 -10.87
CA MET A 126 11.83 13.84 -9.46
C MET A 126 12.55 12.56 -9.04
N PHE A 127 12.68 11.60 -9.95
CA PHE A 127 13.28 10.28 -9.71
C PHE A 127 14.34 10.00 -10.81
N PRO A 128 15.53 10.61 -10.71
CA PRO A 128 16.60 10.47 -11.70
C PRO A 128 17.25 9.08 -11.73
#